data_AF-A0AAX4L3C5-F1
#
_entry.id   AF-A0AAX4L3C5-F1
#
_cell.length_a   1.000
_cell.length_b   1.000
_cell.length_c   1.000
_cell.angle_alpha   90.00
_cell.angle_beta   90.00
_cell.angle_gamma   90.00
#
_symmetry.space_group_name_H-M   'P 1'
#
loop_
_entity.id
_entity.type
_entity.pdbx_description
1 polymer ?
#
loop_
_entity_poly.entity_id
_entity_poly.type
_entity_poly.pdbx_seq_one_letter_code
_entity_poly.pdbx_strand_id
1 'polypeptide(L)'
;MIYVCKNCGYTFWVKRMRCPKCGSVTLENVSIKEVEVIASWKLTATPEGFEDSYWLCLVKSNNAKLFCRSLTEPKDGGKLLLKDNGICEPLG
;
A
#
# COMPACT_ATOMS: atom_id res chain seq x y z
N MET A 1 -0.02 -4.92 -5.93
CA MET A 1 0.24 -6.36 -5.68
C MET A 1 1.27 -6.51 -4.56
N ILE A 2 1.06 -7.42 -3.60
CA ILE A 2 2.05 -7.77 -2.57
C ILE A 2 2.67 -9.12 -2.90
N TYR A 3 3.97 -9.25 -2.66
CA TYR A 3 4.74 -10.47 -2.79
C TYR A 3 5.05 -11.02 -1.40
N VAL A 4 4.82 -12.32 -1.21
CA VAL A 4 5.12 -13.04 0.03
C VAL A 4 6.15 -14.14 -0.28
N CYS A 5 7.23 -14.20 0.48
CA CYS A 5 8.20 -15.28 0.35
C CYS A 5 7.66 -16.55 1.02
N LYS A 6 7.52 -17.64 0.26
CA LYS A 6 7.04 -18.93 0.80
C LYS A 6 8.00 -19.56 1.82
N ASN A 7 9.28 -19.19 1.77
CA ASN A 7 10.29 -19.76 2.67
C ASN A 7 10.33 -19.08 4.05
N CYS A 8 10.21 -17.74 4.11
CA CYS A 8 10.40 -17.00 5.37
C CYS A 8 9.24 -16.07 5.75
N GLY A 9 8.16 -16.04 4.95
CA GLY A 9 6.98 -15.20 5.20
C GLY A 9 7.21 -13.69 5.04
N TYR A 10 8.39 -13.25 4.59
CA TYR A 10 8.66 -11.83 4.38
C TYR A 10 7.79 -11.28 3.25
N THR A 11 7.25 -10.07 3.43
CA THR A 11 6.28 -9.45 2.53
C THR A 11 6.81 -8.13 1.98
N PHE A 12 6.58 -7.86 0.69
CA PHE A 12 7.09 -6.66 0.01
C PHE A 12 6.23 -6.30 -1.21
N TRP A 13 6.23 -5.03 -1.61
CA TRP A 13 5.25 -4.49 -2.58
C TRP A 13 5.75 -4.42 -4.05
N VAL A 14 7.03 -4.68 -4.28
CA VAL A 14 7.64 -4.58 -5.63
C VAL A 14 8.03 -5.97 -6.12
N LYS A 15 7.74 -6.30 -7.38
CA LYS A 15 8.17 -7.58 -7.96
C LYS A 15 9.69 -7.69 -7.88
N ARG A 16 10.18 -8.77 -7.29
CA ARG A 16 11.61 -9.07 -7.19
C ARG A 16 11.87 -10.50 -7.66
N MET A 17 13.08 -10.75 -8.13
CA MET A 17 13.52 -12.10 -8.48
C MET A 17 13.82 -12.95 -7.23
N ARG A 18 14.23 -12.30 -6.12
CA ARG A 18 14.60 -12.95 -4.86
C ARG A 18 14.01 -12.23 -3.66
N CYS A 19 13.73 -12.99 -2.61
CA CYS A 19 13.35 -12.45 -1.31
C CYS A 19 14.51 -11.63 -0.73
N PRO A 20 14.28 -10.36 -0.33
CA PRO A 20 15.35 -9.52 0.22
C PRO A 20 15.80 -9.94 1.63
N LYS A 21 15.00 -10.75 2.33
CA LYS A 21 15.33 -11.22 3.68
C LYS A 21 16.14 -12.52 3.68
N CYS A 22 15.81 -13.47 2.81
CA CYS A 22 16.42 -14.82 2.83
C CYS A 22 16.95 -15.31 1.47
N GLY A 23 16.87 -14.51 0.41
CA GLY A 23 17.40 -14.85 -0.92
C GLY A 23 16.59 -15.87 -1.73
N SER A 24 15.55 -16.49 -1.16
CA SER A 24 14.70 -17.46 -1.86
C SER A 24 14.05 -16.88 -3.12
N VAL A 25 13.96 -17.68 -4.17
CA VAL A 25 13.26 -17.36 -5.44
C VAL A 25 11.78 -17.73 -5.40
N THR A 26 11.33 -18.42 -4.34
CA THR A 26 9.96 -18.92 -4.21
C THR A 26 9.07 -17.83 -3.62
N LEU A 27 8.45 -17.06 -4.51
CA LEU A 27 7.60 -15.91 -4.19
C LEU A 27 6.17 -16.15 -4.65
N GLU A 28 5.21 -15.73 -3.83
CA GLU A 28 3.78 -15.77 -4.12
C GLU A 28 3.23 -14.35 -4.23
N ASN A 29 2.30 -14.16 -5.16
CA ASN A 29 1.57 -12.90 -5.30
C ASN A 29 0.27 -13.00 -4.52
N VAL A 30 0.04 -12.05 -3.62
CA VAL A 30 -1.20 -11.96 -2.85
C VAL A 30 -1.91 -10.68 -3.24
N SER A 31 -3.17 -10.83 -3.65
CA SER A 31 -4.10 -9.70 -3.80
C SER A 31 -4.49 -9.23 -2.42
N ILE A 32 -4.03 -8.05 -2.04
CA ILE A 32 -4.43 -7.44 -0.77
C ILE A 32 -5.59 -6.52 -1.05
N LYS A 33 -6.71 -6.83 -0.41
CA LYS A 33 -7.92 -6.01 -0.48
C LYS A 33 -7.99 -5.07 0.70
N GLU A 34 -7.81 -5.55 1.93
CA GLU A 34 -7.92 -4.70 3.13
C GLU A 34 -6.57 -4.34 3.73
N VAL A 35 -6.43 -3.05 4.08
CA VAL A 35 -5.23 -2.48 4.70
C VAL A 35 -5.61 -1.54 5.84
N GLU A 36 -4.75 -1.42 6.85
CA GLU A 36 -4.93 -0.54 8.01
C GLU A 36 -4.10 0.74 7.83
N VAL A 37 -4.67 1.90 8.16
CA VAL A 37 -3.99 3.19 8.08
C VAL A 37 -3.05 3.38 9.26
N ILE A 38 -1.76 3.57 8.98
CA ILE A 38 -0.76 3.93 9.99
C ILE A 38 -0.64 5.45 10.11
N ALA A 39 -0.61 6.15 8.97
CA ALA A 39 -0.48 7.60 8.89
C ALA A 39 -0.97 8.11 7.53
N SER A 40 -1.36 9.38 7.46
CA SER A 40 -1.75 10.03 6.21
C SER A 40 -1.28 11.49 6.14
N TRP A 41 -1.02 11.97 4.92
CA TRP A 41 -0.67 13.36 4.65
C TRP A 41 -1.40 13.87 3.40
N LYS A 42 -2.00 15.06 3.49
CA LYS A 42 -2.55 15.74 2.34
C LYS A 42 -1.41 16.34 1.51
N LEU A 43 -1.37 15.98 0.23
CA LEU A 43 -0.43 16.51 -0.75
C LEU A 43 -1.20 17.21 -1.87
N THR A 44 -0.79 18.44 -2.17
CA THR A 44 -1.20 19.15 -3.38
C THR A 44 -0.03 19.07 -4.35
N ALA A 45 -0.18 18.29 -5.42
CA ALA A 45 0.94 17.83 -6.23
C ALA A 45 1.05 18.50 -7.61
N THR A 46 0.24 19.51 -7.90
CA THR A 46 0.10 20.09 -9.24
C THR A 46 0.44 21.59 -9.29
N PRO A 47 0.80 22.09 -10.49
CA PRO A 47 1.03 23.51 -10.71
C PRO A 47 -0.24 24.34 -10.53
N GLU A 48 -0.03 25.62 -10.22
CA GLU A 48 -1.08 26.64 -10.08
C GLU A 48 -2.04 26.60 -11.29
N GLY A 49 -3.35 26.53 -11.02
CA GLY A 49 -4.40 26.42 -12.06
C GLY A 49 -4.86 24.99 -12.40
N PHE A 50 -4.20 23.94 -11.88
CA PHE A 50 -4.61 22.53 -12.05
C PHE A 50 -4.61 21.79 -10.71
N GLU A 51 -5.15 22.39 -9.67
CA GLU A 51 -5.08 21.84 -8.30
C GLU A 51 -5.65 20.41 -8.22
N ASP A 52 -4.77 19.44 -7.94
CA ASP A 52 -5.10 18.08 -7.57
C ASP A 52 -4.50 17.85 -6.18
N SER A 53 -5.37 17.52 -5.25
CA SER A 53 -5.01 17.25 -3.87
C SER A 53 -5.47 15.86 -3.49
N TYR A 54 -4.55 15.06 -2.98
CA TYR A 54 -4.84 13.70 -2.52
C TYR A 54 -4.14 13.43 -1.19
N TRP A 55 -4.62 12.41 -0.49
CA TRP A 55 -4.00 11.89 0.71
C TRP A 55 -3.03 10.79 0.34
N LEU A 56 -1.76 10.97 0.70
CA LEU A 56 -0.78 9.89 0.68
C LEU A 56 -0.88 9.12 2.00
N CYS A 57 -1.22 7.85 1.92
CA CYS A 57 -1.47 7.01 3.08
C CYS A 57 -0.34 5.99 3.23
N LEU A 58 0.28 5.92 4.40
CA LEU A 58 1.11 4.79 4.81
C LEU A 58 0.18 3.75 5.44
N VAL A 59 0.09 2.58 4.83
CA VAL A 59 -0.81 1.51 5.27
C VAL A 59 -0.08 0.22 5.55
N LYS A 60 -0.68 -0.64 6.38
CA LYS A 60 -0.18 -1.95 6.75
C LYS A 60 -1.13 -3.04 6.26
N SER A 61 -0.57 -4.13 5.77
CA SER A 61 -1.30 -5.39 5.63
C SER A 61 -0.38 -6.55 5.98
N ASN A 62 -0.79 -7.37 6.94
CA ASN A 62 0.08 -8.38 7.56
C ASN A 62 1.40 -7.75 8.02
N ASN A 63 2.53 -8.18 7.43
CA ASN A 63 3.87 -7.67 7.73
C ASN A 63 4.40 -6.66 6.70
N ALA A 64 3.58 -6.25 5.73
CA ALA A 64 3.96 -5.30 4.69
C ALA A 64 3.48 -3.91 5.06
N LYS A 65 4.34 -2.92 4.78
CA LYS A 65 3.96 -1.51 4.72
C LYS A 65 4.07 -1.03 3.28
N LEU A 66 3.12 -0.22 2.85
CA LEU A 66 3.08 0.32 1.49
C LEU A 66 2.41 1.70 1.48
N PHE A 67 2.61 2.42 0.39
CA PHE A 67 1.93 3.68 0.14
C PHE A 67 0.76 3.48 -0.83
N CYS A 68 -0.35 4.16 -0.56
CA CYS A 68 -1.48 4.29 -1.48
C CYS A 68 -2.00 5.74 -1.49
N ARG A 69 -2.77 6.10 -2.51
CA ARG A 69 -3.42 7.40 -2.64
C ARG A 69 -4.90 7.30 -2.31
N SER A 70 -5.43 8.24 -1.54
CA SER A 70 -6.88 8.39 -1.33
C SER A 70 -7.35 9.79 -1.72
N LEU A 71 -8.54 9.89 -2.30
CA LEU A 71 -9.17 11.19 -2.60
C LEU A 71 -9.86 11.79 -1.36
N THR A 72 -10.13 10.97 -0.36
CA THR A 72 -10.78 11.34 0.89
C THR A 72 -9.80 11.19 2.05
N GLU A 73 -9.95 12.00 3.09
CA GLU A 73 -9.14 11.88 4.30
C GLU A 73 -9.43 10.52 4.99
N PRO A 74 -8.44 9.65 5.16
CA PRO A 74 -8.62 8.41 5.89
C PRO A 74 -8.62 8.67 7.41
N LYS A 75 -9.32 7.83 8.17
CA LYS A 75 -9.20 7.84 9.63
C LYS A 75 -7.93 7.09 10.05
N ASP A 76 -7.19 7.64 11.01
CA ASP A 76 -6.07 6.94 11.65
C ASP A 76 -6.56 5.64 12.30
N GLY A 77 -5.84 4.53 12.07
CA GLY A 77 -6.27 3.18 12.46
C GLY A 77 -7.48 2.64 11.70
N GLY A 78 -8.04 3.40 10.76
CA GLY A 78 -9.12 2.98 9.89
C GLY A 78 -8.69 1.92 8.89
N LYS A 79 -9.66 1.21 8.31
CA LYS A 79 -9.41 0.25 7.23
C LYS A 79 -9.73 0.85 5.87
N LEU A 80 -8.88 0.58 4.89
CA LEU A 80 -9.08 0.96 3.50
C LEU A 80 -9.11 -0.28 2.62
N LEU A 81 -9.83 -0.17 1.50
CA LEU A 81 -9.73 -1.10 0.39
C LEU A 81 -8.62 -0.64 -0.57
N LEU A 82 -7.55 -1.42 -0.72
CA LEU A 82 -6.46 -1.17 -1.68
C LEU A 82 -6.81 -1.73 -3.06
N LYS A 83 -6.80 -0.86 -4.08
CA LYS A 83 -6.98 -1.23 -5.48
C LYS A 83 -5.62 -1.48 -6.16
N ASP A 84 -5.64 -2.25 -7.24
CA ASP A 84 -4.41 -2.64 -7.96
C ASP A 84 -3.64 -1.46 -8.58
N ASN A 85 -4.31 -0.33 -8.82
CA ASN A 85 -3.72 0.90 -9.33
C ASN A 85 -3.07 1.79 -8.25
N GLY A 86 -2.99 1.32 -7.00
CA GLY A 86 -2.40 2.08 -5.88
C GLY A 86 -3.32 3.13 -5.27
N ILE A 87 -4.61 3.14 -5.65
CA ILE A 87 -5.66 3.91 -4.98
C ILE A 87 -6.21 3.13 -3.79
N CYS A 88 -6.52 3.82 -2.70
CA CYS A 88 -7.20 3.25 -1.55
C CYS A 88 -8.43 4.07 -1.15
N GLU A 89 -9.50 3.37 -0.79
CA GLU A 89 -10.79 3.96 -0.44
C GLU A 89 -11.21 3.51 0.96
N PRO A 90 -11.81 4.39 1.78
CA PRO A 90 -12.37 3.99 3.08
C PRO A 90 -13.38 2.85 2.93
N LEU A 91 -13.25 1.83 3.77
CA LEU A 91 -14.33 0.88 3.97
C LEU A 91 -15.40 1.58 4.81
N GLY A 92 -16.62 1.67 4.27
CA GLY A 92 -17.76 2.35 4.90
C GLY A 92 -18.16 1.76 6.25
#